data_AF-A0A3D0XJ13-F1
#
_entry.id   AF-A0A3D0XJ13-F1
#
_cell.length_a   1.000
_cell.length_b   1.000
_cell.length_c   1.000
_cell.angle_alpha   90.00
_cell.angle_beta   90.00
_cell.angle_gamma   90.00
#
_symmetry.space_group_name_H-M   'P 1'
#
loop_
_entity.id
_entity.type
_entity.pdbx_description
1 polymer ?
#
loop_
_entity_poly.entity_id
_entity_poly.type
_entity_poly.pdbx_seq_one_letter_code
_entity_poly.pdbx_strand_id
1 'polypeptide(L)'
;GVGALSQSLAIDAGITGPMLRATGVNLDLRKAEPYGIYDRFEFRIPLGDHGDVFDRYMIRILEMRESVSILRQAIGDIPQGDFIHPKAKLRGFKPPAGEAYG
;
A
#
# COMPACT_ATOMS: atom_id res chain seq x y z
N GLY A 1 -20.93 -6.67 -13.22
CA GLY A 1 -20.40 -6.62 -14.59
C GLY A 1 -19.60 -7.88 -14.93
N VAL A 2 -18.52 -7.76 -15.70
CA VAL A 2 -17.73 -8.92 -16.19
C VAL A 2 -16.67 -9.32 -15.17
N GLY A 3 -16.49 -10.63 -14.97
CA GLY A 3 -15.43 -11.18 -14.11
C GLY A 3 -15.54 -10.73 -12.66
N ALA A 4 -16.77 -10.79 -12.12
CA ALA A 4 -17.07 -10.46 -10.74
C ALA A 4 -16.44 -11.48 -9.78
N LEU A 5 -15.83 -10.99 -8.71
CA LEU A 5 -15.18 -11.77 -7.67
C LEU A 5 -15.88 -11.47 -6.33
N SER A 6 -16.32 -12.51 -5.62
CA SER A 6 -16.90 -12.33 -4.27
C SER A 6 -15.81 -12.09 -3.23
N GLN A 7 -16.18 -11.48 -2.09
CA GLN A 7 -15.27 -11.25 -0.97
C GLN A 7 -14.68 -12.55 -0.42
N SER A 8 -15.52 -13.56 -0.18
CA SER A 8 -15.09 -14.85 0.36
C SER A 8 -14.08 -15.54 -0.55
N LEU A 9 -14.38 -15.62 -1.85
CA LEU A 9 -13.48 -16.24 -2.82
C LEU A 9 -12.17 -15.46 -2.95
N ALA A 10 -12.21 -14.12 -2.88
CA ALA A 10 -10.99 -13.32 -2.90
C ALA A 10 -10.08 -13.63 -1.71
N ILE A 11 -10.65 -13.77 -0.51
CA ILE A 11 -9.92 -14.11 0.72
C ILE A 11 -9.37 -15.54 0.63
N ASP A 12 -10.21 -16.51 0.31
CA ASP A 12 -9.84 -17.93 0.26
C ASP A 12 -8.78 -18.21 -0.82
N ALA A 13 -8.79 -17.45 -1.91
CA ALA A 13 -7.81 -17.54 -2.99
C ALA A 13 -6.54 -16.71 -2.74
N GLY A 14 -6.40 -16.06 -1.58
CA GLY A 14 -5.21 -15.27 -1.24
C GLY A 14 -5.03 -14.02 -2.10
N ILE A 15 -6.12 -13.45 -2.62
CA ILE A 15 -6.07 -12.22 -3.40
C ILE A 15 -5.80 -11.03 -2.48
N THR A 16 -4.89 -10.14 -2.87
CA THR A 16 -4.45 -9.00 -2.06
C THR A 16 -4.58 -7.67 -2.78
N GLY A 17 -4.39 -6.59 -2.02
CA GLY A 17 -4.23 -5.24 -2.57
C GLY A 17 -5.49 -4.71 -3.27
N PRO A 18 -5.34 -3.96 -4.38
CA PRO A 18 -6.46 -3.30 -5.06
C PRO A 18 -7.51 -4.28 -5.61
N MET A 19 -7.11 -5.54 -5.87
CA MET A 19 -8.02 -6.59 -6.31
C MET A 19 -8.98 -7.00 -5.20
N LEU A 20 -8.44 -7.19 -3.99
CA LEU A 20 -9.21 -7.52 -2.80
C LEU A 20 -10.13 -6.36 -2.41
N ARG A 21 -9.63 -5.12 -2.48
CA ARG A 21 -10.46 -3.93 -2.22
C ARG A 21 -11.60 -3.74 -3.22
N ALA A 22 -11.46 -4.22 -4.45
CA ALA A 22 -12.52 -4.16 -5.46
C ALA A 22 -13.75 -4.96 -5.07
N THR A 23 -13.61 -5.96 -4.20
CA THR A 23 -14.74 -6.76 -3.71
C THR A 23 -15.40 -6.15 -2.47
N GLY A 24 -14.84 -5.06 -1.93
CA GLY A 24 -15.33 -4.37 -0.74
C GLY A 24 -14.58 -4.71 0.56
N VAL A 25 -13.57 -5.58 0.50
CA VAL A 25 -12.76 -5.92 1.68
C VAL A 25 -11.82 -4.77 2.02
N ASN A 26 -12.02 -4.16 3.19
CA ASN A 26 -11.24 -3.02 3.66
C ASN A 26 -9.90 -3.45 4.28
N LEU A 27 -8.96 -3.85 3.42
CA LEU A 27 -7.59 -4.19 3.82
C LEU A 27 -6.56 -3.44 2.97
N ASP A 28 -5.80 -2.57 3.63
CA ASP A 28 -4.63 -1.91 3.07
C ASP A 28 -3.54 -1.84 4.14
N LEU A 29 -2.36 -2.41 3.85
CA LEU A 29 -1.28 -2.51 4.83
C LEU A 29 -0.80 -1.13 5.30
N ARG A 30 -0.89 -0.09 4.47
CA ARG A 30 -0.45 1.27 4.87
C ARG A 30 -1.29 1.86 6.00
N LYS A 31 -2.50 1.31 6.25
CA LYS A 31 -3.38 1.69 7.37
C LYS A 31 -3.52 0.58 8.42
N ALA A 32 -3.60 -0.69 8.01
CA ALA A 32 -3.77 -1.82 8.91
C ALA A 32 -2.50 -2.17 9.70
N GLU A 33 -1.34 -2.11 9.03
CA GLU A 33 -0.02 -2.33 9.62
C GLU A 33 0.93 -1.23 9.11
N PRO A 34 0.77 0.03 9.58
CA PRO A 34 1.51 1.16 9.05
C PRO A 34 3.02 0.94 9.10
N TYR A 35 3.69 1.17 7.97
CA TYR A 35 5.14 1.04 7.84
C TYR A 35 5.74 2.33 7.28
N GLY A 36 7.05 2.49 7.44
CA GLY A 36 7.75 3.71 7.01
C GLY A 36 7.21 4.95 7.73
N ILE A 37 6.58 5.84 6.97
CA ILE A 37 6.00 7.11 7.47
C ILE A 37 4.53 7.28 7.05
N TYR A 38 3.85 6.21 6.65
CA TYR A 38 2.46 6.28 6.16
C TYR A 38 1.44 6.70 7.23
N ASP A 39 1.77 6.52 8.50
CA ASP A 39 0.99 6.94 9.66
C ASP A 39 0.82 8.46 9.76
N ARG A 40 1.69 9.23 9.10
CA ARG A 40 1.65 10.70 9.08
C ARG A 40 0.71 11.30 8.03
N PHE A 41 0.24 10.48 7.08
CA PHE A 41 -0.52 10.98 5.93
C PHE A 41 -2.02 10.71 6.05
N GLU A 42 -2.80 11.72 5.66
CA GLU A 42 -4.24 11.64 5.52
C GLU A 42 -4.61 11.23 4.09
N PHE A 43 -5.15 10.03 3.94
CA PHE A 43 -5.58 9.49 2.66
C PHE A 43 -6.67 8.42 2.88
N ARG A 44 -7.49 8.22 1.85
CA ARG A 44 -8.60 7.28 1.89
C ARG A 44 -8.25 5.99 1.17
N ILE A 45 -8.87 4.90 1.60
CA ILE A 45 -8.80 3.60 0.93
C ILE A 45 -10.07 3.43 0.09
N PRO A 46 -9.99 3.47 -1.25
CA PRO A 46 -11.16 3.23 -2.08
C PRO A 46 -11.54 1.74 -2.05
N LEU A 47 -12.84 1.48 -1.97
CA LEU A 47 -13.43 0.15 -2.01
C LEU A 47 -14.38 0.06 -3.19
N GLY A 48 -14.50 -1.14 -3.75
CA GLY A 48 -15.49 -1.46 -4.78
C GLY A 48 -16.67 -2.20 -4.18
N ASP A 49 -17.78 -2.24 -4.92
CA ASP A 49 -19.03 -2.79 -4.42
C ASP A 49 -19.39 -4.15 -5.07
N HIS A 50 -18.92 -4.39 -6.30
CA HIS A 50 -19.34 -5.52 -7.14
C HIS A 50 -18.21 -6.51 -7.44
N GLY A 51 -16.95 -6.14 -7.20
CA GLY A 51 -15.80 -7.02 -7.42
C GLY A 51 -15.51 -7.31 -8.90
N ASP A 52 -16.05 -6.53 -9.83
CA ASP A 52 -15.90 -6.77 -11.26
C ASP A 52 -14.71 -6.01 -11.89
N VAL A 53 -14.48 -6.20 -13.19
CA VAL A 53 -13.37 -5.55 -13.90
C VAL A 53 -13.43 -4.02 -13.79
N PHE A 54 -14.64 -3.43 -13.75
CA PHE A 54 -14.80 -1.99 -13.68
C PHE A 54 -14.39 -1.46 -12.31
N ASP A 55 -14.80 -2.12 -11.22
CA ASP A 55 -14.36 -1.74 -9.87
C ASP A 55 -12.84 -1.83 -9.72
N ARG A 56 -12.22 -2.88 -10.27
CA ARG A 56 -10.75 -3.04 -10.24
C ARG A 56 -10.02 -1.93 -10.99
N TYR A 57 -10.59 -1.49 -12.11
CA TYR A 57 -10.08 -0.35 -12.86
C TYR A 57 -10.24 0.94 -12.06
N MET A 58 -11.45 1.23 -11.56
CA MET A 58 -11.77 2.45 -10.83
C MET A 58 -10.95 2.61 -9.55
N ILE A 59 -10.75 1.53 -8.78
CA ILE A 59 -9.89 1.56 -7.59
C ILE A 59 -8.48 2.04 -7.94
N ARG A 60 -7.88 1.56 -9.03
CA ARG A 60 -6.54 2.01 -9.44
C ARG A 60 -6.51 3.50 -9.77
N ILE A 61 -7.54 3.99 -10.46
CA ILE A 61 -7.67 5.42 -10.74
C ILE A 61 -7.78 6.24 -9.45
N LEU A 62 -8.57 5.77 -8.48
CA LEU A 62 -8.74 6.45 -7.20
C LEU A 62 -7.46 6.40 -6.36
N GLU A 63 -6.78 5.26 -6.31
CA GLU A 63 -5.50 5.11 -5.60
C GLU A 63 -4.38 5.97 -6.20
N MET A 64 -4.37 6.20 -7.53
CA MET A 64 -3.45 7.16 -8.13
C MET A 64 -3.69 8.59 -7.62
N ARG A 65 -4.97 8.98 -7.44
CA ARG A 65 -5.31 10.31 -6.89
C ARG A 65 -4.88 10.43 -5.42
N GLU A 66 -5.14 9.40 -4.62
CA GLU A 66 -4.71 9.39 -3.21
C GLU A 66 -3.17 9.34 -3.10
N SER A 67 -2.48 8.63 -3.99
CA SER A 67 -1.01 8.64 -4.09
C SER A 67 -0.47 10.05 -4.34
N VAL A 68 -1.09 10.80 -5.26
CA VAL A 68 -0.71 12.20 -5.51
C VAL A 68 -0.99 13.09 -4.30
N SER A 69 -2.07 12.83 -3.56
CA SER A 69 -2.36 13.53 -2.30
C SER A 69 -1.28 13.30 -1.24
N ILE A 70 -0.86 12.05 -1.06
CA ILE A 70 0.23 11.67 -0.15
C ILE A 70 1.52 12.39 -0.54
N LEU A 71 1.88 12.38 -1.84
CA LEU A 71 3.08 13.07 -2.31
C LEU A 71 3.05 14.57 -2.04
N ARG A 72 1.89 15.22 -2.20
CA ARG A 72 1.73 16.65 -1.88
C ARG A 72 1.93 16.94 -0.39
N GLN A 73 1.44 16.08 0.49
CA GLN A 73 1.67 16.18 1.93
C GLN A 73 3.16 15.96 2.24
N ALA A 74 3.76 14.90 1.69
CA ALA A 74 5.15 14.54 1.94
C ALA A 74 6.16 15.61 1.50
N ILE A 75 5.91 16.30 0.38
CA ILE A 75 6.82 17.36 -0.12
C ILE A 75 6.95 18.52 0.86
N GLY A 76 5.89 18.86 1.59
CA GLY A 76 5.92 19.94 2.59
C GLY A 76 6.78 19.61 3.82
N ASP A 77 6.89 18.32 4.14
CA ASP A 77 7.49 17.84 5.38
C ASP A 77 8.84 17.14 5.17
N ILE A 78 9.51 17.34 4.02
CA ILE A 78 10.82 16.75 3.76
C ILE A 78 11.84 17.32 4.74
N PRO A 79 12.40 16.50 5.66
CA PRO A 79 13.40 16.98 6.59
C PRO A 79 14.71 17.25 5.87
N GLN A 80 15.43 18.27 6.33
CA GLN A 80 16.81 18.51 5.92
C GLN A 80 17.74 17.55 6.65
N GLY A 81 18.88 17.23 6.04
CA GLY A 81 19.93 16.40 6.65
C GLY A 81 20.47 15.35 5.69
N ASP A 82 21.39 14.53 6.20
CA ASP A 82 21.98 13.44 5.44
C ASP A 82 20.95 12.34 5.15
N PHE A 83 20.96 11.84 3.92
CA PHE A 83 20.08 10.75 3.49
C PHE A 83 20.69 9.36 3.74
N ILE A 84 21.97 9.31 4.10
CA ILE A 84 22.67 8.07 4.47
C ILE A 84 22.77 8.03 5.98
N HIS A 85 22.27 6.95 6.58
CA HIS A 85 22.43 6.73 8.01
C HIS A 85 23.93 6.71 8.38
N PRO A 86 24.40 7.45 9.41
CA PRO A 86 25.84 7.59 9.69
C PRO A 86 26.59 6.27 9.95
N LYS A 87 25.88 5.23 10.39
CA LYS A 87 26.43 3.89 10.63
C LYS A 87 26.37 2.95 9.41
N ALA A 88 25.85 3.41 8.27
CA ALA A 88 25.73 2.60 7.08
C ALA A 88 27.13 2.23 6.56
N LYS A 89 27.46 0.94 6.59
CA LYS A 89 28.70 0.42 6.01
C LYS A 89 28.44 0.02 4.55
N LEU A 90 28.83 0.87 3.61
CA LEU A 90 28.69 0.61 2.18
C LEU A 90 29.53 -0.58 1.67
N ARG A 91 30.56 -0.99 2.42
CA ARG A 91 31.43 -2.12 2.07
C ARG A 91 31.63 -3.03 3.27
N GLY A 92 31.65 -4.34 3.03
CA GLY A 92 31.94 -5.35 4.05
C GLY A 92 30.85 -5.59 5.09
N PHE A 93 29.61 -5.12 4.84
CA PHE A 93 28.47 -5.47 5.69
C PHE A 93 28.13 -6.96 5.50
N LYS A 94 28.13 -7.71 6.60
CA LYS A 94 27.67 -9.10 6.64
C LYS A 94 26.48 -9.18 7.60
N PRO A 95 25.25 -9.34 7.09
CA PRO A 95 24.11 -9.54 7.97
C PRO A 95 24.27 -10.85 8.75
N PRO A 96 23.79 -10.92 10.00
CA PRO A 96 23.72 -12.17 10.73
C PRO A 96 22.80 -13.16 10.00
N ALA A 97 23.05 -14.46 10.18
CA ALA A 97 22.14 -15.48 9.66
C ALA A 97 20.77 -15.37 10.35
N GLY A 98 19.70 -15.45 9.56
CA GLY A 98 18.33 -15.32 10.04
C GLY A 98 17.35 -15.11 8.89
N GLU A 99 16.09 -14.88 9.24
CA GLU A 99 15.01 -14.61 8.30
C GLU A 99 14.41 -13.23 8.58
N ALA A 100 13.94 -12.56 7.52
CA ALA A 100 13.27 -11.28 7.61
C ALA A 100 12.08 -11.26 6.66
N TYR A 101 10.98 -10.67 7.12
CA TYR A 101 9.79 -10.38 6.34
C TYR A 101 9.54 -8.87 6.44
N GLY A 102 9.15 -8.25 5.34
CA GLY A 102 8.87 -6.82 5.26
C GLY A 102 8.11 -6.47 3.99
#